data_AF-A0A2P5DVQ9-F1
#
_entry.id   AF-A0A2P5DVQ9-F1
#
_cell.length_a   1.000
_cell.length_b   1.000
_cell.length_c   1.000
_cell.angle_alpha   90.00
_cell.angle_beta   90.00
_cell.angle_gamma   90.00
#
_symmetry.space_group_name_H-M   'P 1'
#
loop_
_entity.id
_entity.type
_entity.pdbx_description
1 polymer ?
#
loop_
_entity_poly.entity_id
_entity_poly.type
_entity_poly.pdbx_seq_one_letter_code
_entity_poly.pdbx_strand_id
1 'polypeptide(L)'
;MAQSKTFSTYSPTSLAFHGPKRASLLYNDRVCCPRKLSSAMELGARTSEVRGDACVSISSNGRGAGSQNKQVIRAALPSYKESEILEATNNRGLRGKLKKVVLAYSGGLDTSVIVPWLRENYGCEVVCFTADVGQGIKELEGLEAKAKASGACQLVVKDLKEEFVKDFIFPCLRAGAIYERKYLLGTSMARPVIAKAMVDVAEEVGADAVAHGCTGKGNDQVRFELTFFALNPKLNVVAPWREWDITGREDAIEYAKKHNVPVPVTKKSIYSRDGNLWHLSHEGDVLEDPANEPKKDMYMLTVDPEDAPNQPEYVEIGIVSGIPVSVNGKELSPSSLLSELNQIGGRHGIGRIDMVENRLVGMKSRGVYETPGGTILFTAALELESLTLDRETIQVKDSLALKYAELVYAGRWFDPLRESLDAFMEKITETTTGSVTLKLYKGSITVTSRKSPNSLYRQDISSFESGDIYDQADAAGFIRLYGLPTRVRAMLEKGI
;
A
#
# COMPACT_ATOMS: atom_id res chain seq x y z
N MET A 1 6.26 -12.61 63.17
CA MET A 1 5.11 -12.44 64.09
C MET A 1 3.90 -13.01 63.36
N ALA A 2 3.54 -14.27 63.66
CA ALA A 2 2.33 -14.68 64.41
C ALA A 2 1.10 -14.74 63.46
N GLN A 3 0.29 -15.80 63.31
CA GLN A 3 -0.16 -16.92 64.16
C GLN A 3 -0.62 -18.09 63.23
N SER A 4 -0.27 -19.36 63.45
CA SER A 4 -1.07 -20.44 64.10
C SER A 4 -2.58 -20.45 63.76
N LYS A 5 -3.25 -21.54 63.34
CA LYS A 5 -3.27 -22.92 63.90
C LYS A 5 -3.81 -23.95 62.88
N THR A 6 -3.28 -25.15 63.00
CA THR A 6 -3.73 -26.44 62.43
C THR A 6 -4.69 -27.18 63.38
N PHE A 7 -5.67 -27.90 62.81
CA PHE A 7 -6.36 -29.08 63.37
C PHE A 7 -6.59 -30.03 62.17
N SER A 8 -5.92 -31.18 62.11
CA SER A 8 -6.27 -32.50 62.68
C SER A 8 -7.14 -33.38 61.75
N THR A 9 -6.44 -34.38 61.21
CA THR A 9 -6.80 -35.67 60.59
C THR A 9 -8.16 -36.31 60.90
N TYR A 10 -8.79 -36.90 59.88
CA TYR A 10 -9.54 -38.16 59.93
C TYR A 10 -9.40 -38.96 58.61
N SER A 11 -9.20 -40.27 58.75
CA SER A 11 -8.99 -41.29 57.70
C SER A 11 -10.28 -41.77 57.02
N PRO A 12 -10.19 -42.46 55.86
CA PRO A 12 -11.34 -42.76 55.00
C PRO A 12 -12.02 -44.07 55.39
N THR A 13 -13.34 -44.16 55.16
CA THR A 13 -14.07 -45.43 55.21
C THR A 13 -14.94 -45.59 53.98
N SER A 14 -14.88 -46.80 53.43
CA SER A 14 -15.57 -47.31 52.25
C SER A 14 -17.08 -47.30 52.38
N LEU A 15 -17.78 -46.98 51.29
CA LEU A 15 -19.16 -47.41 51.06
C LEU A 15 -19.35 -47.66 49.57
N ALA A 16 -19.27 -48.95 49.20
CA ALA A 16 -19.82 -49.47 47.97
C ALA A 16 -21.29 -49.81 48.21
N PHE A 17 -22.22 -49.40 47.35
CA PHE A 17 -23.49 -50.12 47.16
C PHE A 17 -24.12 -49.83 45.78
N HIS A 18 -24.56 -50.95 45.21
CA HIS A 18 -25.26 -51.28 43.97
C HIS A 18 -26.09 -50.23 43.21
N GLY A 19 -25.93 -50.24 41.89
CA GLY A 19 -26.95 -49.80 40.93
C GLY A 19 -27.99 -50.89 40.64
N PRO A 20 -29.16 -50.55 40.08
CA PRO A 20 -30.09 -51.52 39.52
C PRO A 20 -30.05 -51.57 37.99
N LYS A 21 -30.37 -52.76 37.50
CA LYS A 21 -30.34 -53.24 36.12
C LYS A 21 -31.47 -52.67 35.24
N ARG A 22 -31.19 -52.70 33.93
CA ARG A 22 -32.09 -52.60 32.76
C ARG A 22 -33.52 -53.11 32.99
N ALA A 23 -34.49 -52.36 32.46
CA ALA A 23 -35.73 -52.90 31.93
C ALA A 23 -35.83 -52.58 30.42
N SER A 24 -35.90 -53.65 29.64
CA SER A 24 -36.22 -53.69 28.23
C SER A 24 -37.73 -53.53 28.02
N LEU A 25 -38.15 -52.66 27.10
CA LEU A 25 -39.48 -52.71 26.50
C LEU A 25 -39.33 -52.90 24.99
N LEU A 26 -39.56 -54.14 24.58
CA LEU A 26 -39.94 -54.53 23.23
C LEU A 26 -41.45 -54.33 23.13
N TYR A 27 -41.92 -53.57 22.14
CA TYR A 27 -43.20 -53.85 21.50
C TYR A 27 -43.03 -53.64 20.00
N ASN A 28 -43.08 -54.77 19.29
CA ASN A 28 -43.42 -54.84 17.88
C ASN A 28 -44.89 -54.48 17.73
N ASP A 29 -45.24 -53.69 16.73
CA ASP A 29 -46.37 -54.05 15.89
C ASP A 29 -46.10 -53.69 14.43
N ARG A 30 -46.27 -54.71 13.59
CA ARG A 30 -46.16 -54.69 12.14
C ARG A 30 -47.50 -54.19 11.59
N VAL A 31 -47.49 -53.24 10.65
CA VAL A 31 -48.44 -53.28 9.51
C VAL A 31 -47.73 -52.76 8.24
N CYS A 32 -48.02 -53.46 7.14
CA CYS A 32 -47.33 -53.51 5.87
C CYS A 32 -47.30 -52.22 5.01
N CYS A 33 -46.27 -52.14 4.17
CA CYS A 33 -46.26 -51.41 2.89
C CYS A 33 -47.41 -51.81 1.97
N PRO A 34 -47.77 -50.93 1.01
CA PRO A 34 -47.51 -51.28 -0.38
C PRO A 34 -46.75 -50.18 -1.15
N ARG A 35 -46.01 -50.64 -2.17
CA ARG A 35 -45.12 -49.90 -3.07
C ARG A 35 -45.87 -49.20 -4.22
N LYS A 36 -45.34 -48.02 -4.62
CA LYS A 36 -45.38 -47.31 -5.93
C LYS A 36 -46.75 -46.73 -6.33
N LEU A 37 -46.89 -45.49 -6.84
CA LEU A 37 -46.17 -44.82 -7.93
C LEU A 37 -46.21 -43.28 -7.83
N SER A 38 -45.15 -42.64 -8.35
CA SER A 38 -45.01 -41.31 -8.98
C SER A 38 -46.10 -40.22 -8.83
N SER A 39 -45.70 -39.01 -8.42
CA SER A 39 -45.73 -37.81 -9.27
C SER A 39 -45.02 -36.64 -8.58
N ALA A 40 -44.37 -35.81 -9.39
CA ALA A 40 -43.48 -34.74 -9.00
C ALA A 40 -44.23 -33.58 -8.31
N MET A 41 -43.60 -32.97 -7.30
CA MET A 41 -43.98 -31.66 -6.78
C MET A 41 -42.91 -30.65 -7.20
N GLU A 42 -43.37 -29.62 -7.91
CA GLU A 42 -42.60 -28.53 -8.49
C GLU A 42 -41.99 -27.63 -7.40
N LEU A 43 -40.69 -27.35 -7.53
CA LEU A 43 -40.02 -26.24 -6.86
C LEU A 43 -39.85 -25.11 -7.87
N GLY A 44 -40.51 -23.98 -7.61
CA GLY A 44 -40.44 -22.78 -8.43
C GLY A 44 -39.06 -22.14 -8.34
N ALA A 45 -38.33 -22.15 -9.45
CA ALA A 45 -37.17 -21.30 -9.68
C ALA A 45 -37.61 -20.14 -10.59
N ARG A 46 -37.50 -18.89 -10.08
CA ARG A 46 -37.58 -17.69 -10.90
C ARG A 46 -36.20 -17.44 -11.51
N THR A 47 -36.10 -17.51 -12.83
CA THR A 47 -34.97 -17.00 -13.62
C THR A 47 -35.49 -15.95 -14.60
N SER A 48 -34.94 -14.75 -14.52
CA SER A 48 -35.20 -13.65 -15.44
C SER A 48 -34.18 -13.69 -16.59
N GLU A 49 -34.70 -13.99 -17.77
CA GLU A 49 -34.38 -13.46 -19.10
C GLU A 49 -32.91 -13.14 -19.46
N VAL A 50 -32.33 -14.01 -20.28
CA VAL A 50 -31.30 -13.64 -21.28
C VAL A 50 -31.86 -14.03 -22.64
N ARG A 51 -32.14 -13.04 -23.49
CA ARG A 51 -32.56 -13.25 -24.88
C ARG A 51 -31.34 -13.58 -25.73
N GLY A 52 -31.31 -14.78 -26.30
CA GLY A 52 -30.49 -15.14 -27.45
C GLY A 52 -31.42 -15.60 -28.57
N ASP A 53 -31.42 -14.88 -29.69
CA ASP A 53 -32.11 -15.31 -30.90
C ASP A 53 -31.26 -16.38 -31.61
N ALA A 54 -31.87 -17.55 -31.81
CA ALA A 54 -31.36 -18.60 -32.67
C ALA A 54 -32.05 -18.54 -34.03
N CYS A 55 -31.31 -18.77 -35.11
CA CYS A 55 -31.91 -19.17 -36.38
C CYS A 55 -31.07 -20.28 -37.05
N VAL A 56 -31.66 -21.48 -36.99
CA VAL A 56 -31.80 -22.51 -38.04
C VAL A 56 -30.56 -23.25 -38.59
N SER A 57 -30.66 -24.57 -38.41
CA SER A 57 -29.91 -25.69 -38.96
C SER A 57 -30.13 -25.95 -40.46
N ILE A 58 -29.09 -26.36 -41.19
CA ILE A 58 -29.20 -27.38 -42.25
C ILE A 58 -27.95 -28.28 -42.23
N SER A 59 -28.18 -29.60 -42.25
CA SER A 59 -27.21 -30.69 -42.34
C SER A 59 -26.93 -31.10 -43.79
N SER A 60 -25.69 -31.51 -44.12
CA SER A 60 -25.41 -32.69 -44.97
C SER A 60 -23.91 -32.99 -45.11
N ASN A 61 -23.57 -34.28 -45.01
CA ASN A 61 -22.25 -34.90 -45.19
C ASN A 61 -21.64 -34.72 -46.59
N GLY A 62 -20.30 -34.75 -46.69
CA GLY A 62 -19.59 -35.06 -47.93
C GLY A 62 -18.06 -34.88 -47.85
N ARG A 63 -17.31 -35.99 -47.95
CA ARG A 63 -15.84 -35.99 -48.15
C ARG A 63 -15.51 -35.63 -49.61
N GLY A 64 -14.43 -34.89 -49.86
CA GLY A 64 -13.83 -34.75 -51.19
C GLY A 64 -12.76 -33.66 -51.27
N ALA A 65 -11.57 -34.03 -51.74
CA ALA A 65 -10.38 -33.18 -51.87
C ALA A 65 -10.48 -32.11 -52.98
N GLY A 66 -9.75 -31.00 -52.85
CA GLY A 66 -9.56 -30.05 -53.95
C GLY A 66 -9.02 -28.66 -53.56
N SER A 67 -7.71 -28.49 -53.74
CA SER A 67 -6.98 -27.32 -54.27
C SER A 67 -7.64 -25.92 -54.36
N GLN A 68 -6.86 -24.91 -53.92
CA GLN A 68 -6.78 -23.50 -54.36
C GLN A 68 -7.90 -22.50 -53.99
N ASN A 69 -7.59 -21.59 -53.05
CA ASN A 69 -7.32 -20.16 -53.29
C ASN A 69 -7.35 -19.39 -51.96
N LYS A 70 -6.18 -18.97 -51.46
CA LYS A 70 -6.08 -18.01 -50.35
C LYS A 70 -6.18 -16.59 -50.92
N GLN A 71 -7.36 -15.97 -50.83
CA GLN A 71 -7.47 -14.51 -50.93
C GLN A 71 -6.93 -13.89 -49.64
N VAL A 72 -5.76 -13.27 -49.74
CA VAL A 72 -5.17 -12.44 -48.69
C VAL A 72 -5.75 -11.04 -48.86
N ILE A 73 -6.48 -10.56 -47.84
CA ILE A 73 -6.93 -9.17 -47.75
C ILE A 73 -5.68 -8.30 -47.52
N ARG A 74 -5.29 -7.54 -48.55
CA ARG A 74 -4.23 -6.53 -48.49
C ARG A 74 -4.87 -5.20 -48.10
N ALA A 75 -4.60 -4.73 -46.88
CA ALA A 75 -4.93 -3.36 -46.48
C ALA A 75 -3.97 -2.38 -47.19
N ALA A 76 -4.53 -1.51 -48.02
CA ALA A 76 -3.79 -0.45 -48.69
C ALA A 76 -3.58 0.72 -47.72
N LEU A 77 -2.33 1.11 -47.49
CA LEU A 77 -1.96 2.36 -46.82
C LEU A 77 -1.95 3.50 -47.87
N PRO A 78 -2.48 4.70 -47.56
CA PRO A 78 -2.38 5.83 -48.46
C PRO A 78 -0.96 6.41 -48.43
N SER A 79 -0.36 6.56 -49.62
CA SER A 79 0.93 7.22 -49.83
C SER A 79 0.78 8.72 -49.62
N TYR A 80 1.43 9.27 -48.58
CA TYR A 80 1.59 10.71 -48.44
C TYR A 80 2.85 11.15 -49.20
N LYS A 81 2.70 12.22 -50.00
CA LYS A 81 3.77 12.81 -50.81
C LYS A 81 4.87 13.38 -49.90
N GLU A 82 6.09 12.95 -50.14
CA GLU A 82 7.32 13.24 -49.39
C GLU A 82 7.93 14.63 -49.66
N SER A 83 7.18 15.56 -50.29
CA SER A 83 7.77 16.74 -50.94
C SER A 83 7.44 18.10 -50.30
N GLU A 84 6.78 18.18 -49.14
CA GLU A 84 6.43 19.47 -48.49
C GLU A 84 7.09 19.69 -47.12
N ILE A 85 8.03 18.84 -46.68
CA ILE A 85 8.63 18.93 -45.33
C ILE A 85 9.98 19.68 -45.32
N LEU A 86 10.58 19.99 -46.46
CA LEU A 86 11.99 20.41 -46.53
C LEU A 86 12.28 21.92 -46.41
N GLU A 87 11.28 22.80 -46.25
CA GLU A 87 11.52 24.26 -46.16
C GLU A 87 11.22 24.91 -44.79
N ALA A 88 10.92 24.12 -43.75
CA ALA A 88 10.60 24.65 -42.42
C ALA A 88 11.71 24.46 -41.35
N THR A 89 12.90 24.03 -41.75
CA THR A 89 14.04 23.81 -40.86
C THR A 89 15.00 24.98 -40.89
N ASN A 90 14.68 26.02 -40.13
CA ASN A 90 15.65 26.93 -39.50
C ASN A 90 14.92 27.57 -38.30
N ASN A 91 15.33 27.20 -37.07
CA ASN A 91 14.73 27.49 -35.75
C ASN A 91 13.58 26.59 -35.23
N ARG A 92 13.77 25.27 -35.19
CA ARG A 92 12.98 24.38 -34.31
C ARG A 92 13.90 23.48 -33.50
N GLY A 93 13.77 23.51 -32.17
CA GLY A 93 14.44 22.57 -31.27
C GLY A 93 14.15 21.12 -31.68
N LEU A 94 15.12 20.24 -31.45
CA LEU A 94 15.22 18.88 -31.98
C LEU A 94 14.06 17.92 -31.60
N ARG A 95 13.10 18.35 -30.76
CA ARG A 95 12.18 17.44 -30.03
C ARG A 95 10.70 17.84 -30.06
N GLY A 96 10.32 18.77 -30.94
CA GLY A 96 8.97 19.33 -30.99
C GLY A 96 8.84 20.59 -30.12
N LYS A 97 7.87 21.45 -30.43
CA LYS A 97 7.70 22.74 -29.75
C LYS A 97 6.63 22.62 -28.66
N LEU A 98 7.02 22.85 -27.40
CA LEU A 98 6.10 22.99 -26.26
C LEU A 98 5.95 24.47 -25.93
N LYS A 99 4.77 24.87 -25.42
CA LYS A 99 4.54 26.27 -25.01
C LYS A 99 4.95 26.48 -23.56
N LYS A 100 4.48 25.64 -22.65
CA LYS A 100 4.69 25.81 -21.21
C LYS A 100 4.68 24.46 -20.50
N VAL A 101 5.66 24.27 -19.62
CA VAL A 101 5.89 23.01 -18.91
C VAL A 101 5.83 23.24 -17.40
N VAL A 102 5.10 22.38 -16.68
CA VAL A 102 5.15 22.31 -15.21
C VAL A 102 6.19 21.27 -14.78
N LEU A 103 7.27 21.71 -14.14
CA LEU A 103 8.36 20.86 -13.69
C LEU A 103 8.21 20.52 -12.19
N ALA A 104 8.22 19.23 -11.85
CA ALA A 104 8.43 18.79 -10.48
C ALA A 104 9.81 19.27 -9.98
N TYR A 105 9.82 20.24 -9.06
CA TYR A 105 11.00 20.97 -8.64
C TYR A 105 11.27 20.78 -7.15
N SER A 106 12.46 20.24 -6.84
CA SER A 106 12.93 20.01 -5.47
C SER A 106 14.03 21.00 -5.04
N GLY A 107 14.50 21.86 -5.94
CA GLY A 107 15.68 22.69 -5.67
C GLY A 107 17.00 21.91 -5.65
N GLY A 108 17.01 20.62 -5.96
CA GLY A 108 18.22 19.83 -6.16
C GLY A 108 19.06 20.31 -7.35
N LEU A 109 20.25 19.74 -7.52
CA LEU A 109 21.11 20.00 -8.69
C LEU A 109 20.35 19.66 -9.98
N ASP A 110 19.86 18.42 -10.08
CA ASP A 110 19.24 17.88 -11.30
C ASP A 110 18.02 18.70 -11.72
N THR A 111 17.07 18.93 -10.81
CA THR A 111 15.84 19.70 -11.12
C THR A 111 16.13 21.17 -11.43
N SER A 112 17.23 21.74 -10.92
CA SER A 112 17.65 23.11 -11.29
C SER A 112 18.31 23.15 -12.67
N VAL A 113 19.01 22.10 -13.07
CA VAL A 113 19.60 21.95 -14.41
C VAL A 113 18.54 21.69 -15.48
N ILE A 114 17.45 21.01 -15.13
CA ILE A 114 16.34 20.74 -16.04
C ILE A 114 15.67 22.05 -16.52
N VAL A 115 15.61 23.09 -15.70
CA VAL A 115 14.95 24.37 -16.05
C VAL A 115 15.57 25.01 -17.32
N PRO A 116 16.87 25.35 -17.38
CA PRO A 116 17.47 25.88 -18.59
C PRO A 116 17.48 24.86 -19.73
N TRP A 117 17.59 23.56 -19.43
CA TRP A 117 17.57 22.51 -20.45
C TRP A 117 16.23 22.45 -21.20
N LEU A 118 15.10 22.52 -20.50
CA LEU A 118 13.77 22.59 -21.11
C LEU A 118 13.64 23.81 -22.03
N ARG A 119 14.13 24.96 -21.58
CA ARG A 119 14.10 26.20 -22.37
C ARG A 119 14.95 26.10 -23.64
N GLU A 120 16.17 25.57 -23.52
CA GLU A 120 17.10 25.39 -24.65
C GLU A 120 16.56 24.40 -25.69
N ASN A 121 16.00 23.28 -25.24
CA ASN A 121 15.65 22.16 -26.12
C ASN A 121 14.22 22.22 -26.66
N TYR A 122 13.28 22.78 -25.90
CA TYR A 122 11.86 22.87 -26.27
C TYR A 122 11.38 24.30 -26.54
N GLY A 123 12.15 25.32 -26.15
CA GLY A 123 11.77 26.73 -26.35
C GLY A 123 10.54 27.16 -25.56
N CYS A 124 10.26 26.50 -24.43
CA CYS A 124 9.06 26.66 -23.62
C CYS A 124 9.27 27.55 -22.39
N GLU A 125 8.17 28.04 -21.82
CA GLU A 125 8.15 28.58 -20.46
C GLU A 125 8.17 27.45 -19.44
N VAL A 126 8.89 27.63 -18.32
CA VAL A 126 8.98 26.62 -17.26
C VAL A 126 8.37 27.17 -15.97
N VAL A 127 7.31 26.51 -15.49
CA VAL A 127 6.73 26.72 -14.17
C VAL A 127 7.28 25.63 -13.26
N CYS A 128 8.05 26.00 -12.24
CA CYS A 128 8.47 25.04 -11.22
C CYS A 128 7.30 24.78 -10.26
N PHE A 129 7.11 23.52 -9.87
CA PHE A 129 6.12 23.12 -8.89
C PHE A 129 6.79 22.35 -7.74
N THR A 130 6.54 22.75 -6.51
CA THR A 130 6.99 22.07 -5.31
C THR A 130 5.78 21.75 -4.43
N ALA A 131 5.64 20.49 -4.05
CA ALA A 131 4.67 20.07 -3.05
C ALA A 131 5.35 20.00 -1.66
N ASP A 132 4.78 20.65 -0.66
CA ASP A 132 5.12 20.35 0.74
C ASP A 132 4.29 19.15 1.19
N VAL A 133 4.95 17.99 1.21
CA VAL A 133 4.43 16.72 1.72
C VAL A 133 5.10 16.34 3.06
N GLY A 134 5.69 17.33 3.74
CA GLY A 134 6.33 17.16 5.05
C GLY A 134 7.82 16.84 5.01
N GLN A 135 8.52 17.17 3.93
CA GLN A 135 9.98 17.03 3.81
C GLN A 135 10.79 17.98 4.72
N GLY A 136 10.14 19.00 5.30
CA GLY A 136 10.72 19.94 6.25
C GLY A 136 11.02 21.33 5.65
N ILE A 137 10.91 22.37 6.50
CA ILE A 137 10.95 23.78 6.07
C ILE A 137 12.26 24.18 5.39
N LYS A 138 13.39 23.59 5.81
CA LYS A 138 14.72 23.88 5.26
C LYS A 138 14.85 23.52 3.78
N GLU A 139 14.06 22.55 3.31
CA GLU A 139 14.03 22.17 1.89
C GLU A 139 13.23 23.17 1.04
N LEU A 140 12.42 24.03 1.67
CA LEU A 140 11.60 25.05 1.00
C LEU A 140 12.26 26.44 0.97
N GLU A 141 13.24 26.68 1.85
CA GLU A 141 13.95 27.95 1.97
C GLU A 141 14.75 28.29 0.69
N GLY A 142 14.54 29.50 0.15
CA GLY A 142 15.28 30.00 -1.01
C GLY A 142 14.92 29.38 -2.35
N LEU A 143 13.93 28.48 -2.41
CA LEU A 143 13.52 27.80 -3.65
C LEU A 143 13.07 28.77 -4.74
N GLU A 144 12.30 29.81 -4.40
CA GLU A 144 11.78 30.75 -5.39
C GLU A 144 12.91 31.53 -6.08
N ALA A 145 13.85 32.06 -5.29
CA ALA A 145 15.01 32.76 -5.80
C ALA A 145 15.85 31.84 -6.69
N LYS A 146 16.03 30.58 -6.29
CA LYS A 146 16.77 29.58 -7.05
C LYS A 146 16.08 29.19 -8.37
N ALA A 147 14.77 28.96 -8.34
CA ALA A 147 13.98 28.62 -9.53
C ALA A 147 14.05 29.77 -10.56
N LYS A 148 13.87 31.02 -10.12
CA LYS A 148 14.01 32.21 -10.97
C LYS A 148 15.43 32.34 -11.54
N ALA A 149 16.46 32.17 -10.71
CA ALA A 149 17.86 32.21 -11.16
C ALA A 149 18.19 31.11 -12.17
N SER A 150 17.51 29.95 -12.08
CA SER A 150 17.63 28.86 -13.04
C SER A 150 16.86 29.12 -14.34
N GLY A 151 16.00 30.15 -14.38
CA GLY A 151 15.26 30.59 -15.57
C GLY A 151 13.79 30.20 -15.61
N ALA A 152 13.19 29.77 -14.49
CA ALA A 152 11.76 29.50 -14.39
C ALA A 152 10.97 30.82 -14.41
N CYS A 153 9.80 30.85 -15.05
CA CYS A 153 8.92 32.02 -15.06
C CYS A 153 8.11 32.16 -13.76
N GLN A 154 7.88 31.04 -13.06
CA GLN A 154 7.10 30.98 -11.83
C GLN A 154 7.54 29.78 -10.98
N LEU A 155 7.40 29.91 -9.66
CA LEU A 155 7.38 28.79 -8.72
C LEU A 155 5.98 28.72 -8.08
N VAL A 156 5.37 27.55 -8.09
CA VAL A 156 4.14 27.24 -7.35
C VAL A 156 4.50 26.29 -6.22
N VAL A 157 4.17 26.66 -4.98
CA VAL A 157 4.32 25.80 -3.80
C VAL A 157 2.94 25.49 -3.25
N LYS A 158 2.57 24.22 -3.14
CA LYS A 158 1.31 23.78 -2.51
C LYS A 158 1.61 22.99 -1.23
N ASP A 159 0.97 23.35 -0.12
CA ASP A 159 0.96 22.54 1.10
C ASP A 159 -0.04 21.40 0.91
N LEU A 160 0.46 20.17 0.88
CA LEU A 160 -0.31 18.95 0.64
C LEU A 160 -0.22 17.99 1.84
N LYS A 161 0.28 18.41 3.01
CA LYS A 161 0.50 17.49 4.15
C LYS A 161 -0.80 16.83 4.63
N GLU A 162 -1.87 17.61 4.77
CA GLU A 162 -3.16 17.08 5.22
C GLU A 162 -3.77 16.12 4.20
N GLU A 163 -3.81 16.49 2.92
CA GLU A 163 -4.28 15.63 1.83
C GLU A 163 -3.43 14.35 1.74
N PHE A 164 -2.10 14.47 1.82
CA PHE A 164 -1.20 13.32 1.76
C PHE A 164 -1.48 12.31 2.87
N VAL A 165 -1.65 12.77 4.12
CA VAL A 165 -1.92 11.85 5.21
C VAL A 165 -3.33 11.26 5.12
N LYS A 166 -4.33 12.12 4.93
CA LYS A 166 -5.73 11.73 4.97
C LYS A 166 -6.13 10.85 3.78
N ASP A 167 -5.73 11.23 2.57
CA ASP A 167 -6.29 10.68 1.34
C ASP A 167 -5.34 9.68 0.66
N PHE A 168 -4.08 9.54 1.12
CA PHE A 168 -3.11 8.59 0.56
C PHE A 168 -2.53 7.63 1.59
N ILE A 169 -2.04 8.14 2.73
CA ILE A 169 -1.44 7.29 3.77
C ILE A 169 -2.50 6.48 4.51
N PHE A 170 -3.57 7.11 4.99
CA PHE A 170 -4.61 6.46 5.77
C PHE A 170 -5.33 5.32 5.02
N PRO A 171 -5.64 5.43 3.71
CA PRO A 171 -6.13 4.29 2.93
C PRO A 171 -5.15 3.11 2.92
N CYS A 172 -3.85 3.36 2.70
CA CYS A 172 -2.82 2.31 2.73
C CYS A 172 -2.68 1.67 4.12
N LEU A 173 -2.76 2.49 5.17
CA LEU A 173 -2.75 2.04 6.56
C LEU A 173 -3.94 1.13 6.85
N ARG A 174 -5.16 1.57 6.52
CA ARG A 174 -6.41 0.79 6.69
C ARG A 174 -6.34 -0.53 5.93
N ALA A 175 -5.82 -0.51 4.70
CA ALA A 175 -5.64 -1.71 3.90
C ALA A 175 -4.64 -2.70 4.52
N GLY A 176 -3.72 -2.25 5.39
CA GLY A 176 -2.60 -3.06 5.86
C GLY A 176 -1.53 -3.24 4.78
N ALA A 177 -1.35 -2.27 3.90
CA ALA A 177 -0.49 -2.38 2.72
C ALA A 177 1.01 -2.32 3.08
N ILE A 178 1.68 -3.48 3.03
CA ILE A 178 3.13 -3.60 3.28
C ILE A 178 3.79 -4.31 2.09
N TYR A 179 4.72 -3.62 1.43
CA TYR A 179 5.44 -4.18 0.29
C TYR A 179 6.58 -5.10 0.74
N GLU A 180 6.63 -6.30 0.17
CA GLU A 180 7.63 -7.34 0.46
C GLU A 180 7.87 -7.60 1.95
N ARG A 181 6.81 -7.46 2.76
CA ARG A 181 6.75 -7.69 4.21
C ARG A 181 7.40 -6.62 5.09
N LYS A 182 8.06 -5.61 4.52
CA LYS A 182 8.82 -4.61 5.29
C LYS A 182 8.46 -3.17 4.93
N TYR A 183 8.34 -2.84 3.65
CA TYR A 183 8.27 -1.45 3.20
C TYR A 183 6.86 -0.87 3.30
N LEU A 184 6.73 0.22 4.05
CA LEU A 184 5.48 0.95 4.27
C LEU A 184 5.19 2.00 3.19
N LEU A 185 5.71 1.81 1.97
CA LEU A 185 5.30 2.53 0.75
C LEU A 185 5.47 4.05 0.75
N GLY A 186 6.27 4.64 1.64
CA GLY A 186 6.28 6.11 1.87
C GLY A 186 6.55 6.96 0.63
N THR A 187 7.55 6.60 -0.16
CA THR A 187 7.86 7.28 -1.42
C THR A 187 6.78 7.00 -2.46
N SER A 188 6.27 5.78 -2.50
CA SER A 188 5.26 5.33 -3.46
C SER A 188 3.95 6.12 -3.33
N MET A 189 3.53 6.42 -2.10
CA MET A 189 2.30 7.19 -1.81
C MET A 189 2.45 8.68 -2.07
N ALA A 190 3.65 9.25 -1.91
CA ALA A 190 3.88 10.67 -2.15
C ALA A 190 3.78 11.05 -3.64
N ARG A 191 4.15 10.14 -4.55
CA ARG A 191 4.17 10.45 -5.99
C ARG A 191 2.80 10.75 -6.59
N PRO A 192 1.73 9.97 -6.35
CA PRO A 192 0.42 10.27 -6.92
C PRO A 192 -0.18 11.58 -6.40
N VAL A 193 0.04 11.96 -5.13
CA VAL A 193 -0.46 13.27 -4.60
C VAL A 193 0.28 14.45 -5.25
N ILE A 194 1.60 14.34 -5.42
CA ILE A 194 2.40 15.38 -6.10
C ILE A 194 1.98 15.48 -7.57
N ALA A 195 1.88 14.34 -8.26
CA ALA A 195 1.52 14.29 -9.68
C ALA A 195 0.11 14.80 -9.94
N LYS A 196 -0.87 14.49 -9.07
CA LYS A 196 -2.22 15.04 -9.12
C LYS A 196 -2.20 16.57 -9.04
N ALA A 197 -1.53 17.13 -8.04
CA ALA A 197 -1.42 18.57 -7.88
C ALA A 197 -0.69 19.25 -9.05
N MET A 198 0.28 18.57 -9.68
CA MET A 198 0.93 19.06 -10.90
C MET A 198 -0.01 19.13 -12.10
N VAL A 199 -0.90 18.15 -12.27
CA VAL A 199 -1.94 18.17 -13.31
C VAL A 199 -2.87 19.36 -13.09
N ASP A 200 -3.34 19.57 -11.86
CA ASP A 200 -4.18 20.72 -11.51
C ASP A 200 -3.47 22.05 -11.84
N VAL A 201 -2.19 22.18 -11.46
CA VAL A 201 -1.39 23.39 -11.76
C VAL A 201 -1.17 23.55 -13.26
N ALA A 202 -0.94 22.46 -14.01
CA ALA A 202 -0.78 22.52 -15.46
C ALA A 202 -2.02 23.08 -16.14
N GLU A 203 -3.21 22.70 -15.68
CA GLU A 203 -4.48 23.27 -16.15
C GLU A 203 -4.63 24.75 -15.75
N GLU A 204 -4.36 25.09 -14.48
CA GLU A 204 -4.43 26.46 -13.96
C GLU A 204 -3.55 27.44 -14.76
N VAL A 205 -2.34 27.03 -15.15
CA VAL A 205 -1.37 27.89 -15.84
C VAL A 205 -1.39 27.77 -17.37
N GLY A 206 -2.25 26.90 -17.92
CA GLY A 206 -2.35 26.61 -19.35
C GLY A 206 -1.10 25.96 -19.94
N ALA A 207 -0.46 25.06 -19.19
CA ALA A 207 0.65 24.25 -19.64
C ALA A 207 0.19 23.12 -20.58
N ASP A 208 1.00 22.82 -21.59
CA ASP A 208 0.79 21.71 -22.52
C ASP A 208 1.66 20.48 -22.20
N ALA A 209 2.47 20.57 -21.15
CA ALA A 209 3.29 19.47 -20.66
C ALA A 209 3.59 19.52 -19.16
N VAL A 210 3.98 18.37 -18.63
CA VAL A 210 4.58 18.17 -17.31
C VAL A 210 5.96 17.55 -17.46
N ALA A 211 6.86 17.85 -16.52
CA ALA A 211 8.22 17.31 -16.49
C ALA A 211 8.62 16.84 -15.10
N HIS A 212 9.48 15.83 -15.02
CA HIS A 212 10.02 15.32 -13.77
C HIS A 212 11.49 14.91 -13.91
N GLY A 213 12.22 14.97 -12.80
CA GLY A 213 13.66 14.65 -12.73
C GLY A 213 13.97 13.19 -12.37
N CYS A 214 13.04 12.26 -12.56
CA CYS A 214 13.28 10.85 -12.20
C CYS A 214 14.24 10.19 -13.19
N THR A 215 15.13 9.33 -12.70
CA THR A 215 16.03 8.54 -13.55
C THR A 215 15.29 7.38 -14.22
N GLY A 216 15.85 6.88 -15.33
CA GLY A 216 15.32 5.71 -16.04
C GLY A 216 15.40 4.37 -15.28
N LYS A 217 16.01 4.34 -14.09
CA LYS A 217 16.21 3.13 -13.27
C LYS A 217 15.30 3.07 -12.03
N GLY A 218 14.61 4.17 -11.71
CA GLY A 218 13.75 4.27 -10.53
C GLY A 218 12.29 3.89 -10.83
N ASN A 219 11.54 3.53 -9.80
CA ASN A 219 10.09 3.32 -9.90
C ASN A 219 9.32 4.64 -10.06
N ASP A 220 9.89 5.76 -9.60
CA ASP A 220 9.19 7.05 -9.54
C ASP A 220 8.79 7.59 -10.90
N GLN A 221 9.57 7.33 -11.96
CA GLN A 221 9.16 7.68 -13.33
C GLN A 221 7.79 7.06 -13.68
N VAL A 222 7.60 5.79 -13.32
CA VAL A 222 6.34 5.07 -13.60
C VAL A 222 5.21 5.66 -12.79
N ARG A 223 5.45 5.99 -11.51
CA ARG A 223 4.43 6.54 -10.60
C ARG A 223 3.92 7.92 -11.03
N PHE A 224 4.84 8.80 -11.42
CA PHE A 224 4.47 10.12 -11.96
C PHE A 224 3.70 9.96 -13.28
N GLU A 225 4.25 9.22 -14.23
CA GLU A 225 3.70 9.15 -15.58
C GLU A 225 2.35 8.44 -15.65
N LEU A 226 2.18 7.32 -14.93
CA LEU A 226 0.87 6.66 -14.86
C LEU A 226 -0.19 7.57 -14.23
N THR A 227 0.19 8.40 -13.24
CA THR A 227 -0.74 9.40 -12.67
C THR A 227 -1.09 10.46 -13.70
N PHE A 228 -0.12 10.99 -14.44
CA PHE A 228 -0.38 11.96 -15.51
C PHE A 228 -1.32 11.39 -16.58
N PHE A 229 -1.08 10.15 -17.02
CA PHE A 229 -1.93 9.48 -18.00
C PHE A 229 -3.35 9.25 -17.49
N ALA A 230 -3.49 8.89 -16.21
CA ALA A 230 -4.80 8.65 -15.61
C ALA A 230 -5.63 9.94 -15.47
N LEU A 231 -4.99 11.05 -15.09
CA LEU A 231 -5.69 12.29 -14.76
C LEU A 231 -5.84 13.24 -15.95
N ASN A 232 -4.81 13.35 -16.81
CA ASN A 232 -4.88 14.18 -18.01
C ASN A 232 -3.98 13.61 -19.13
N PRO A 233 -4.50 12.68 -19.94
CA PRO A 233 -3.74 12.03 -21.02
C PRO A 233 -3.38 12.95 -22.19
N LYS A 234 -3.81 14.22 -22.18
CA LYS A 234 -3.47 15.21 -23.21
C LYS A 234 -2.16 15.94 -22.92
N LEU A 235 -1.67 15.92 -21.67
CA LEU A 235 -0.40 16.53 -21.31
C LEU A 235 0.75 15.73 -21.93
N ASN A 236 1.70 16.44 -22.54
CA ASN A 236 2.97 15.84 -22.90
C ASN A 236 3.78 15.58 -21.62
N VAL A 237 4.53 14.49 -21.59
CA VAL A 237 5.44 14.17 -20.49
C VAL A 237 6.87 14.33 -20.98
N VAL A 238 7.65 15.15 -20.29
CA VAL A 238 9.08 15.32 -20.57
C VAL A 238 9.90 14.72 -19.43
N ALA A 239 10.80 13.80 -19.77
CA ALA A 239 11.65 13.11 -18.80
C ALA A 239 13.13 13.27 -19.21
N PRO A 240 13.80 14.36 -18.80
CA PRO A 240 15.13 14.72 -19.27
C PRO A 240 16.17 13.61 -19.14
N TRP A 241 16.13 12.80 -18.07
CA TRP A 241 17.03 11.67 -17.87
C TRP A 241 16.97 10.56 -18.94
N ARG A 242 15.89 10.51 -19.74
CA ARG A 242 15.77 9.59 -20.88
C ARG A 242 16.14 10.23 -22.20
N GLU A 243 16.52 11.49 -22.16
CA GLU A 243 16.51 12.38 -23.30
C GLU A 243 17.83 13.12 -23.49
N TRP A 244 18.40 13.67 -22.43
CA TRP A 244 19.61 14.48 -22.48
C TRP A 244 20.89 13.63 -22.55
N ASP A 245 22.01 14.30 -22.80
CA ASP A 245 23.35 13.68 -22.83
C ASP A 245 24.09 13.81 -21.49
N ILE A 246 23.43 14.29 -20.43
CA ILE A 246 23.99 14.43 -19.09
C ILE A 246 23.99 13.04 -18.43
N THR A 247 25.18 12.47 -18.22
CA THR A 247 25.32 11.08 -17.76
C THR A 247 25.54 10.97 -16.25
N GLY A 248 25.98 12.06 -15.61
CA GLY A 248 26.34 12.05 -14.19
C GLY A 248 26.29 13.43 -13.54
N ARG A 249 26.71 13.46 -12.27
CA ARG A 249 26.67 14.65 -11.42
C ARG A 249 27.63 15.73 -11.91
N GLU A 250 28.81 15.33 -12.37
CA GLU A 250 29.86 16.22 -12.88
C GLU A 250 29.37 16.97 -14.13
N ASP A 251 28.78 16.24 -15.08
CA ASP A 251 28.15 16.81 -16.29
C ASP A 251 27.06 17.82 -15.91
N ALA A 252 26.22 17.49 -14.92
CA ALA A 252 25.17 18.39 -14.44
C ALA A 252 25.75 19.66 -13.80
N ILE A 253 26.86 19.57 -13.07
CA ILE A 253 27.58 20.72 -12.50
C ILE A 253 28.15 21.60 -13.61
N GLU A 254 28.75 21.00 -14.64
CA GLU A 254 29.29 21.75 -15.79
C GLU A 254 28.17 22.48 -16.55
N TYR A 255 27.07 21.78 -16.82
CA TYR A 255 25.90 22.36 -17.46
C TYR A 255 25.30 23.50 -16.62
N ALA A 256 25.21 23.33 -15.30
CA ALA A 256 24.77 24.37 -14.38
C ALA A 256 25.67 25.61 -14.44
N LYS A 257 26.99 25.44 -14.46
CA LYS A 257 27.96 26.55 -14.59
C LYS A 257 27.78 27.29 -15.91
N LYS A 258 27.66 26.55 -17.02
CA LYS A 258 27.46 27.14 -18.36
C LYS A 258 26.20 28.01 -18.42
N HIS A 259 25.16 27.65 -17.66
CA HIS A 259 23.87 28.35 -17.64
C HIS A 259 23.67 29.25 -16.41
N ASN A 260 24.72 29.51 -15.63
CA ASN A 260 24.68 30.32 -14.40
C ASN A 260 23.62 29.86 -13.37
N VAL A 261 23.33 28.56 -13.33
CA VAL A 261 22.41 27.98 -12.34
C VAL A 261 23.12 27.94 -10.98
N PRO A 262 22.51 28.47 -9.91
CA PRO A 262 23.10 28.39 -8.57
C PRO A 262 23.22 26.94 -8.09
N VAL A 263 24.45 26.43 -8.02
CA VAL A 263 24.73 25.09 -7.48
C VAL A 263 25.06 25.20 -5.99
N PRO A 264 24.41 24.42 -5.11
CA PRO A 264 24.78 24.38 -3.70
C PRO A 264 26.23 23.88 -3.56
N VAL A 265 27.08 24.71 -2.92
CA VAL A 265 28.56 24.57 -2.91
C VAL A 265 29.07 23.46 -1.98
N THR A 266 28.18 22.72 -1.32
CA THR A 266 28.57 21.75 -0.29
C THR A 266 28.73 20.34 -0.85
N LYS A 267 29.76 19.62 -0.39
CA LYS A 267 29.82 18.14 -0.37
C LYS A 267 28.72 17.60 0.55
N LYS A 268 27.46 17.84 0.20
CA LYS A 268 26.28 17.43 0.98
C LYS A 268 26.09 15.95 0.74
N SER A 269 26.14 15.19 1.83
CA SER A 269 25.77 13.77 1.97
C SER A 269 25.97 12.86 0.76
N ILE A 270 26.75 11.82 0.96
CA ILE A 270 26.93 10.73 -0.01
C ILE A 270 25.65 9.95 -0.33
N TYR A 271 24.68 9.91 0.59
CA TYR A 271 23.41 9.19 0.40
C TYR A 271 22.40 10.00 -0.42
N SER A 272 21.71 9.30 -1.32
CA SER A 272 20.46 9.75 -1.92
C SER A 272 19.34 9.59 -0.90
N ARG A 273 18.55 10.64 -0.68
CA ARG A 273 17.47 10.65 0.31
C ARG A 273 16.19 11.20 -0.26
N ASP A 274 15.08 10.58 0.12
CA ASP A 274 13.74 11.07 -0.17
C ASP A 274 12.90 11.06 1.10
N GLY A 275 12.57 12.25 1.59
CA GLY A 275 11.87 12.48 2.85
C GLY A 275 10.50 13.10 2.62
N ASN A 276 9.52 12.66 3.42
CA ASN A 276 8.19 13.25 3.51
C ASN A 276 7.65 13.01 4.93
N LEU A 277 6.40 13.38 5.19
CA LEU A 277 5.82 13.24 6.53
C LEU A 277 5.71 11.79 7.01
N TRP A 278 5.63 10.82 6.11
CA TRP A 278 5.52 9.40 6.47
C TRP A 278 6.88 8.80 6.80
N HIS A 279 7.89 9.08 5.97
CA HIS A 279 9.17 8.39 6.08
C HIS A 279 10.37 9.20 5.56
N LEU A 280 11.55 8.63 5.77
CA LEU A 280 12.77 8.99 5.05
C LEU A 280 13.42 7.72 4.49
N SER A 281 13.73 7.72 3.20
CA SER A 281 14.53 6.66 2.57
C SER A 281 15.99 7.09 2.40
N HIS A 282 16.88 6.09 2.42
CA HIS A 282 18.31 6.23 2.19
C HIS A 282 18.78 5.17 1.20
N GLU A 283 19.47 5.61 0.14
CA GLU A 283 20.07 4.75 -0.88
C GLU A 283 21.46 5.28 -1.30
N GLY A 284 22.24 4.43 -1.97
CA GLY A 284 23.52 4.81 -2.57
C GLY A 284 24.73 4.69 -1.64
N ASP A 285 25.91 4.92 -2.23
CA ASP A 285 27.23 4.77 -1.59
C ASP A 285 27.35 3.39 -0.88
N VAL A 286 27.77 3.38 0.39
CA VAL A 286 28.08 2.17 1.15
C VAL A 286 26.90 1.19 1.26
N LEU A 287 25.66 1.68 1.09
CA LEU A 287 24.47 0.82 1.10
C LEU A 287 24.33 -0.04 -0.17
N GLU A 288 24.96 0.33 -1.28
CA GLU A 288 24.85 -0.44 -2.54
C GLU A 288 25.36 -1.87 -2.41
N ASP A 289 26.35 -2.09 -1.54
CA ASP A 289 26.74 -3.43 -1.10
C ASP A 289 25.86 -3.85 0.09
N PRO A 290 24.99 -4.85 -0.06
CA PRO A 290 24.13 -5.34 1.01
C PRO A 290 24.88 -5.98 2.19
N ALA A 291 26.18 -6.27 2.05
CA ALA A 291 27.01 -6.76 3.15
C ALA A 291 27.44 -5.66 4.14
N ASN A 292 27.36 -4.38 3.76
CA ASN A 292 27.75 -3.28 4.63
C ASN A 292 26.63 -2.90 5.61
N GLU A 293 26.98 -2.69 6.88
CA GLU A 293 26.04 -2.19 7.88
C GLU A 293 25.72 -0.70 7.67
N PRO A 294 24.45 -0.27 7.80
CA PRO A 294 24.10 1.15 7.77
C PRO A 294 24.75 1.90 8.92
N LYS A 295 25.41 3.03 8.63
CA LYS A 295 26.11 3.81 9.65
C LYS A 295 25.14 4.64 10.50
N LYS A 296 25.48 4.82 11.78
CA LYS A 296 24.66 5.58 12.74
C LYS A 296 24.36 7.02 12.30
N ASP A 297 25.30 7.69 11.65
CA ASP A 297 25.17 9.07 11.14
C ASP A 297 24.33 9.20 9.88
N MET A 298 23.89 8.08 9.29
CA MET A 298 22.99 8.06 8.15
C MET A 298 21.56 8.40 8.56
N TYR A 299 21.11 7.89 9.71
CA TYR A 299 19.75 8.05 10.22
C TYR A 299 19.49 9.48 10.67
N MET A 300 18.36 10.05 10.24
CA MET A 300 18.04 11.46 10.46
C MET A 300 16.74 11.67 11.25
N LEU A 301 15.79 10.74 11.16
CA LEU A 301 14.49 10.87 11.82
C LEU A 301 14.47 10.20 13.20
N THR A 302 15.31 9.19 13.39
CA THR A 302 15.28 8.31 14.56
C THR A 302 16.62 8.34 15.28
N VAL A 303 16.59 8.45 16.60
CA VAL A 303 17.79 8.22 17.42
C VAL A 303 18.20 6.76 17.33
N ASP A 304 19.47 6.47 17.59
CA ASP A 304 19.91 5.10 17.68
C ASP A 304 19.21 4.36 18.84
N PRO A 305 18.69 3.13 18.66
CA PRO A 305 18.07 2.38 19.74
C PRO A 305 18.92 2.26 21.01
N GLU A 306 20.24 2.22 20.88
CA GLU A 306 21.16 2.18 22.03
C GLU A 306 21.15 3.50 22.82
N ASP A 307 21.01 4.63 22.12
CA ASP A 307 20.98 5.99 22.70
C ASP A 307 19.56 6.42 23.13
N ALA A 308 18.52 5.70 22.72
CA ALA A 308 17.15 6.01 23.07
C ALA A 308 16.92 5.98 24.60
N PRO A 309 15.93 6.72 25.13
CA PRO A 309 15.67 6.83 26.57
C PRO A 309 15.60 5.47 27.27
N ASN A 310 16.16 5.40 28.49
CA ASN A 310 16.10 4.20 29.33
C ASN A 310 14.72 4.03 30.02
N GLN A 311 13.83 5.00 29.89
CA GLN A 311 12.45 4.90 30.37
C GLN A 311 11.51 4.64 29.19
N PRO A 312 10.67 3.59 29.25
CA PRO A 312 9.68 3.34 28.22
C PRO A 312 8.60 4.43 28.21
N GLU A 313 8.09 4.76 27.04
CA GLU A 313 6.97 5.69 26.86
C GLU A 313 5.71 4.92 26.46
N TYR A 314 4.57 5.24 27.06
CA TYR A 314 3.28 4.65 26.72
C TYR A 314 2.50 5.62 25.85
N VAL A 315 1.98 5.12 24.74
CA VAL A 315 1.21 5.91 23.77
C VAL A 315 -0.10 5.19 23.50
N GLU A 316 -1.22 5.88 23.73
CA GLU A 316 -2.55 5.40 23.33
C GLU A 316 -2.93 6.00 21.98
N ILE A 317 -3.31 5.16 21.02
CA ILE A 317 -3.82 5.58 19.72
C ILE A 317 -5.32 5.33 19.68
N GLY A 318 -6.12 6.38 19.45
CA GLY A 318 -7.55 6.26 19.20
C GLY A 318 -7.84 6.13 17.71
N ILE A 319 -8.74 5.21 17.36
CA ILE A 319 -9.09 4.87 15.98
C ILE A 319 -10.61 4.86 15.86
N VAL A 320 -11.14 5.42 14.77
CA VAL A 320 -12.55 5.42 14.39
C VAL A 320 -12.69 4.89 12.97
N SER A 321 -13.48 3.83 12.80
CA SER A 321 -13.71 3.15 11.51
C SER A 321 -12.42 2.91 10.71
N GLY A 322 -11.42 2.34 11.39
CA GLY A 322 -10.11 2.00 10.83
C GLY A 322 -9.14 3.17 10.66
N ILE A 323 -9.53 4.40 11.01
CA ILE A 323 -8.71 5.62 10.85
C ILE A 323 -8.21 6.15 12.20
N PRO A 324 -6.91 6.41 12.38
CA PRO A 324 -6.39 7.07 13.57
C PRO A 324 -6.91 8.50 13.69
N VAL A 325 -7.40 8.87 14.87
CA VAL A 325 -7.98 10.20 15.14
C VAL A 325 -7.37 10.90 16.37
N SER A 326 -6.73 10.17 17.28
CA SER A 326 -6.17 10.75 18.50
C SER A 326 -4.90 10.05 18.99
N VAL A 327 -4.09 10.81 19.74
CA VAL A 327 -2.90 10.34 20.45
C VAL A 327 -3.04 10.76 21.92
N ASN A 328 -2.92 9.81 22.85
CA ASN A 328 -3.07 10.03 24.29
C ASN A 328 -4.37 10.79 24.66
N GLY A 329 -5.48 10.44 24.00
CA GLY A 329 -6.79 11.07 24.21
C GLY A 329 -6.97 12.45 23.57
N LYS A 330 -5.95 13.01 22.91
CA LYS A 330 -6.03 14.30 22.20
C LYS A 330 -6.35 14.07 20.72
N GLU A 331 -7.48 14.60 20.26
CA GLU A 331 -7.82 14.62 18.84
C GLU A 331 -6.90 15.56 18.05
N LEU A 332 -6.48 15.12 16.87
CA LEU A 332 -5.50 15.81 16.03
C LEU A 332 -5.91 15.73 14.56
N SER A 333 -5.50 16.72 13.76
CA SER A 333 -5.59 16.58 12.31
C SER A 333 -4.66 15.45 11.82
N PRO A 334 -4.95 14.81 10.67
CA PRO A 334 -4.11 13.75 10.12
C PRO A 334 -2.62 14.09 10.09
N SER A 335 -2.25 15.26 9.58
CA SER A 335 -0.83 15.64 9.50
C SER A 335 -0.20 15.92 10.88
N SER A 336 -0.95 16.53 11.80
CA SER A 336 -0.48 16.80 13.16
C SER A 336 -0.29 15.52 13.96
N LEU A 337 -1.22 14.56 13.80
CA LEU A 337 -1.17 13.24 14.43
C LEU A 337 0.09 12.48 14.02
N LEU A 338 0.34 12.39 12.71
CA LEU A 338 1.53 11.71 12.20
C LEU A 338 2.83 12.42 12.63
N SER A 339 2.83 13.76 12.64
CA SER A 339 3.96 14.57 13.12
C SER A 339 4.30 14.29 14.59
N GLU A 340 3.28 14.23 15.45
CA GLU A 340 3.44 13.94 16.88
C GLU A 340 4.00 12.53 17.09
N LEU A 341 3.49 11.54 16.36
CA LEU A 341 3.99 10.17 16.43
C LEU A 341 5.39 10.00 15.84
N ASN A 342 5.77 10.77 14.82
CA ASN A 342 7.13 10.78 14.32
C ASN A 342 8.11 11.32 15.37
N GLN A 343 7.74 12.36 16.12
CA GLN A 343 8.58 12.87 17.20
C GLN A 343 8.72 11.84 18.32
N ILE A 344 7.62 11.25 18.77
CA ILE A 344 7.63 10.23 19.82
C ILE A 344 8.43 9.00 19.38
N GLY A 345 8.10 8.42 18.22
CA GLY A 345 8.79 7.25 17.67
C GLY A 345 10.26 7.51 17.36
N GLY A 346 10.57 8.71 16.84
CA GLY A 346 11.94 9.14 16.54
C GLY A 346 12.83 9.16 17.78
N ARG A 347 12.34 9.69 18.91
CA ARG A 347 13.06 9.69 20.20
C ARG A 347 13.30 8.28 20.76
N HIS A 348 12.49 7.30 20.38
CA HIS A 348 12.63 5.90 20.82
C HIS A 348 13.28 4.98 19.79
N GLY A 349 13.77 5.51 18.66
CA GLY A 349 14.45 4.72 17.63
C GLY A 349 13.52 3.78 16.83
N ILE A 350 12.22 4.08 16.78
CA ILE A 350 11.19 3.22 16.19
C ILE A 350 11.22 3.29 14.66
N GLY A 351 10.98 2.16 13.99
CA GLY A 351 10.63 2.15 12.57
C GLY A 351 11.80 2.22 11.60
N ARG A 352 12.99 1.78 12.02
CA ARG A 352 14.13 1.53 11.11
C ARG A 352 13.95 0.18 10.41
N ILE A 353 13.98 0.16 9.08
CA ILE A 353 13.99 -1.07 8.29
C ILE A 353 15.13 -1.05 7.26
N ASP A 354 15.75 -2.20 7.05
CA ASP A 354 16.74 -2.44 5.98
C ASP A 354 16.23 -3.61 5.12
N MET A 355 16.21 -3.40 3.81
CA MET A 355 15.78 -4.43 2.87
C MET A 355 16.44 -4.31 1.50
N VAL A 356 16.54 -5.46 0.84
CA VAL A 356 16.74 -5.57 -0.60
C VAL A 356 15.37 -5.81 -1.24
N GLU A 357 14.89 -4.85 -2.01
CA GLU A 357 13.57 -4.86 -2.63
C GLU A 357 13.62 -5.21 -4.13
N ASN A 358 12.48 -5.62 -4.68
CA ASN A 358 12.32 -5.85 -6.11
C ASN A 358 11.69 -4.63 -6.80
N ARG A 359 12.48 -3.87 -7.57
CA ARG A 359 11.92 -2.75 -8.35
C ARG A 359 11.04 -3.27 -9.48
N LEU A 360 10.04 -2.47 -9.85
CA LEU A 360 9.12 -2.78 -10.94
C LEU A 360 9.87 -2.98 -12.27
N VAL A 361 10.96 -2.24 -12.46
CA VAL A 361 11.82 -2.30 -13.65
C VAL A 361 12.75 -3.53 -13.69
N GLY A 362 12.53 -4.51 -12.80
CA GLY A 362 13.17 -5.83 -12.87
C GLY A 362 14.52 -5.95 -12.17
N MET A 363 14.99 -4.90 -11.49
CA MET A 363 16.25 -4.92 -10.72
C MET A 363 16.00 -4.95 -9.22
N LYS A 364 16.95 -5.52 -8.49
CA LYS A 364 16.99 -5.39 -7.03
C LYS A 364 17.68 -4.09 -6.64
N SER A 365 17.25 -3.52 -5.52
CA SER A 365 17.89 -2.35 -4.91
C SER A 365 17.83 -2.52 -3.39
N ARG A 366 18.84 -2.01 -2.69
CA ARG A 366 18.83 -1.95 -1.23
C ARG A 366 18.44 -0.55 -0.79
N GLY A 367 17.47 -0.47 0.10
CA GLY A 367 17.03 0.77 0.73
C GLY A 367 16.95 0.61 2.24
N VAL A 368 17.36 1.64 2.96
CA VAL A 368 17.13 1.76 4.40
C VAL A 368 16.08 2.84 4.62
N TYR A 369 15.09 2.56 5.46
CA TYR A 369 13.96 3.44 5.67
C TYR A 369 13.73 3.74 7.15
N GLU A 370 13.33 4.97 7.44
CA GLU A 370 12.89 5.43 8.76
C GLU A 370 11.42 5.83 8.67
N THR A 371 10.53 5.06 9.31
CA THR A 371 9.07 5.31 9.30
C THR A 371 8.50 5.27 10.73
N PRO A 372 8.91 6.19 11.64
CA PRO A 372 8.62 6.07 13.07
C PRO A 372 7.12 6.11 13.39
N GLY A 373 6.43 7.18 13.01
CA GLY A 373 5.00 7.33 13.27
C GLY A 373 4.17 6.30 12.52
N GLY A 374 4.54 5.99 11.28
CA GLY A 374 3.85 4.97 10.50
C GLY A 374 3.95 3.56 11.09
N THR A 375 5.10 3.17 11.66
CA THR A 375 5.26 1.87 12.33
C THR A 375 4.39 1.77 13.58
N ILE A 376 4.25 2.87 14.33
CA ILE A 376 3.34 2.95 15.49
C ILE A 376 1.89 2.79 15.03
N LEU A 377 1.48 3.52 13.99
CA LEU A 377 0.11 3.47 13.45
C LEU A 377 -0.26 2.11 12.88
N PHE A 378 0.62 1.50 12.08
CA PHE A 378 0.40 0.15 11.55
C PHE A 378 0.22 -0.87 12.68
N THR A 379 1.06 -0.79 13.71
CA THR A 379 0.95 -1.66 14.88
C THR A 379 -0.41 -1.46 15.58
N ALA A 380 -0.82 -0.22 15.84
CA ALA A 380 -2.09 0.06 16.51
C ALA A 380 -3.31 -0.41 15.69
N ALA A 381 -3.30 -0.18 14.37
CA ALA A 381 -4.40 -0.54 13.49
C ALA A 381 -4.63 -2.06 13.45
N LEU A 382 -3.58 -2.84 13.20
CA LEU A 382 -3.65 -4.31 13.15
C LEU A 382 -4.16 -4.90 14.47
N GLU A 383 -3.73 -4.32 15.59
CA GLU A 383 -4.10 -4.80 16.92
C GLU A 383 -5.56 -4.51 17.27
N LEU A 384 -6.11 -3.39 16.80
CA LEU A 384 -7.53 -3.10 16.97
C LEU A 384 -8.39 -3.98 16.06
N GLU A 385 -7.93 -4.27 14.84
CA GLU A 385 -8.62 -5.18 13.91
C GLU A 385 -8.76 -6.58 14.50
N SER A 386 -7.74 -7.08 15.22
CA SER A 386 -7.81 -8.38 15.91
C SER A 386 -8.95 -8.48 16.92
N LEU A 387 -9.44 -7.34 17.43
CA LEU A 387 -10.53 -7.26 18.39
C LEU A 387 -11.89 -7.08 17.70
N THR A 388 -11.93 -6.53 16.49
CA THR A 388 -13.14 -5.96 15.87
C THR A 388 -13.57 -6.66 14.57
N LEU A 389 -12.68 -7.41 13.94
CA LEU A 389 -12.96 -8.16 12.71
C LEU A 389 -13.05 -9.66 12.98
N ASP A 390 -13.96 -10.34 12.30
CA ASP A 390 -14.06 -11.80 12.40
C ASP A 390 -12.92 -12.50 11.65
N ARG A 391 -12.79 -13.81 11.90
CA ARG A 391 -11.68 -14.63 11.41
C ARG A 391 -11.55 -14.63 9.88
N GLU A 392 -12.66 -14.78 9.14
CA GLU A 392 -12.60 -14.93 7.68
C GLU A 392 -12.35 -13.58 7.02
N THR A 393 -12.94 -12.50 7.56
CA THR A 393 -12.70 -11.14 7.09
C THR A 393 -11.23 -10.74 7.19
N ILE A 394 -10.55 -10.99 8.32
CA ILE A 394 -9.10 -10.70 8.46
C ILE A 394 -8.28 -11.48 7.42
N GLN A 395 -8.58 -12.77 7.22
CA GLN A 395 -7.82 -13.60 6.27
C GLN A 395 -7.95 -13.12 4.81
N VAL A 396 -9.15 -12.69 4.41
CA VAL A 396 -9.38 -12.11 3.08
C VAL A 396 -8.73 -10.74 2.97
N LYS A 397 -8.87 -9.89 4.00
CA LYS A 397 -8.23 -8.57 4.08
C LYS A 397 -6.73 -8.68 3.85
N ASP A 398 -6.04 -9.57 4.57
CA ASP A 398 -4.58 -9.76 4.45
C ASP A 398 -4.17 -10.17 3.03
N SER A 399 -4.95 -11.02 2.38
CA SER A 399 -4.69 -11.43 1.00
C SER A 399 -4.83 -10.26 0.01
N LEU A 400 -5.83 -9.40 0.22
CA LEU A 400 -6.06 -8.21 -0.59
C LEU A 400 -5.06 -7.09 -0.29
N ALA A 401 -4.59 -6.97 0.94
CA ALA A 401 -3.58 -6.02 1.37
C ALA A 401 -2.27 -6.17 0.59
N LEU A 402 -1.87 -7.41 0.30
CA LEU A 402 -0.72 -7.71 -0.55
C LEU A 402 -0.92 -7.12 -1.95
N LYS A 403 -2.09 -7.37 -2.56
CA LYS A 403 -2.37 -6.85 -3.90
C LYS A 403 -2.45 -5.33 -3.92
N TYR A 404 -3.03 -4.75 -2.88
CA TYR A 404 -3.10 -3.31 -2.70
C TYR A 404 -1.68 -2.69 -2.67
N ALA A 405 -0.78 -3.26 -1.85
CA ALA A 405 0.60 -2.81 -1.74
C ALA A 405 1.35 -2.88 -3.08
N GLU A 406 1.15 -3.95 -3.87
CA GLU A 406 1.73 -4.08 -5.22
C GLU A 406 1.27 -2.97 -6.16
N LEU A 407 -0.03 -2.65 -6.17
CA LEU A 407 -0.59 -1.60 -7.04
C LEU A 407 -0.01 -0.23 -6.69
N VAL A 408 0.04 0.11 -5.40
CA VAL A 408 0.63 1.38 -4.92
C VAL A 408 2.12 1.43 -5.25
N TYR A 409 2.87 0.36 -4.99
CA TYR A 409 4.30 0.30 -5.31
C TYR A 409 4.57 0.51 -6.80
N ALA A 410 3.71 -0.07 -7.66
CA ALA A 410 3.79 0.00 -9.11
C ALA A 410 3.25 1.31 -9.72
N GLY A 411 2.82 2.28 -8.90
CA GLY A 411 2.30 3.57 -9.39
C GLY A 411 0.88 3.52 -9.94
N ARG A 412 0.15 2.44 -9.68
CA ARG A 412 -1.23 2.21 -10.12
C ARG A 412 -2.23 2.73 -9.08
N TRP A 413 -2.00 3.97 -8.64
CA TRP A 413 -2.88 4.61 -7.66
C TRP A 413 -4.27 4.80 -8.27
N PHE A 414 -4.40 5.45 -9.42
CA PHE A 414 -5.71 5.77 -10.03
C PHE A 414 -6.34 4.61 -10.81
N ASP A 415 -5.97 3.38 -10.49
CA ASP A 415 -6.52 2.19 -11.13
C ASP A 415 -7.85 1.76 -10.49
N PRO A 416 -8.87 1.37 -11.29
CA PRO A 416 -10.18 0.95 -10.77
C PRO A 416 -10.10 -0.22 -9.77
N LEU A 417 -9.12 -1.12 -9.94
CA LEU A 417 -8.92 -2.22 -9.00
C LEU A 417 -8.52 -1.69 -7.61
N ARG A 418 -7.60 -0.71 -7.53
CA ARG A 418 -7.20 -0.13 -6.23
C ARG A 418 -8.38 0.58 -5.58
N GLU A 419 -9.16 1.35 -6.34
CA GLU A 419 -10.39 2.01 -5.86
C GLU A 419 -11.43 1.01 -5.33
N SER A 420 -11.60 -0.11 -6.03
CA SER A 420 -12.51 -1.17 -5.60
C SER A 420 -12.03 -1.84 -4.31
N LEU A 421 -10.71 -2.02 -4.15
CA LEU A 421 -10.13 -2.52 -2.91
C LEU A 421 -10.32 -1.53 -1.77
N ASP A 422 -10.15 -0.23 -2.00
CA ASP A 422 -10.41 0.80 -0.97
C ASP A 422 -11.85 0.74 -0.45
N ALA A 423 -12.84 0.65 -1.35
CA ALA A 423 -14.24 0.51 -0.97
C ALA A 423 -14.51 -0.75 -0.12
N PHE A 424 -13.84 -1.87 -0.45
CA PHE A 424 -13.89 -3.08 0.36
C PHE A 424 -13.26 -2.86 1.75
N MET A 425 -12.07 -2.27 1.81
CA MET A 425 -11.36 -2.00 3.07
C MET A 425 -12.14 -1.05 3.98
N GLU A 426 -12.77 -0.02 3.41
CA GLU A 426 -13.68 0.88 4.12
C GLU A 426 -14.85 0.12 4.73
N LYS A 427 -15.50 -0.72 3.93
CA LYS A 427 -16.67 -1.46 4.40
C LYS A 427 -16.35 -2.38 5.56
N ILE A 428 -15.28 -3.16 5.46
CA ILE A 428 -14.95 -4.14 6.50
C ILE A 428 -14.46 -3.48 7.79
N THR A 429 -13.90 -2.27 7.73
CA THR A 429 -13.36 -1.56 8.91
C THR A 429 -14.33 -0.58 9.56
N GLU A 430 -15.60 -0.53 9.14
CA GLU A 430 -16.63 0.34 9.73
C GLU A 430 -16.71 0.20 11.27
N THR A 431 -16.57 -1.04 11.78
CA THR A 431 -16.65 -1.36 13.22
C THR A 431 -15.30 -1.24 13.94
N THR A 432 -14.19 -1.03 13.24
CA THR A 432 -12.85 -0.89 13.81
C THR A 432 -12.70 0.46 14.52
N THR A 433 -13.36 0.60 15.66
CA THR A 433 -13.37 1.81 16.49
C THR A 433 -12.93 1.45 17.91
N GLY A 434 -12.06 2.23 18.53
CA GLY A 434 -11.51 1.93 19.85
C GLY A 434 -10.16 2.59 20.12
N SER A 435 -9.40 2.03 21.06
CA SER A 435 -8.03 2.46 21.34
C SER A 435 -7.07 1.30 21.56
N VAL A 436 -5.79 1.53 21.22
CA VAL A 436 -4.68 0.60 21.48
C VAL A 436 -3.59 1.35 22.23
N THR A 437 -3.13 0.80 23.35
CA THR A 437 -1.98 1.33 24.09
C THR A 437 -0.72 0.55 23.71
N LEU A 438 0.32 1.28 23.33
CA LEU A 438 1.62 0.77 22.94
C LEU A 438 2.67 1.25 23.93
N LYS A 439 3.64 0.40 24.25
CA LYS A 439 4.85 0.71 25.00
C LYS A 439 6.01 0.77 24.02
N LEU A 440 6.64 1.95 23.93
CA LEU A 440 7.80 2.21 23.07
C LEU A 440 9.07 2.15 23.92
N TYR A 441 10.06 1.40 23.46
CA TYR A 441 11.32 1.26 24.17
C TYR A 441 12.45 0.81 23.24
N LYS A 442 13.49 1.63 23.10
CA LYS A 442 14.75 1.29 22.41
C LYS A 442 14.55 0.49 21.11
N GLY A 443 13.87 1.11 20.14
CA GLY A 443 13.60 0.54 18.82
C GLY A 443 12.41 -0.43 18.76
N SER A 444 11.81 -0.78 19.90
CA SER A 444 10.75 -1.78 19.99
C SER A 444 9.40 -1.18 20.35
N ILE A 445 8.35 -1.79 19.79
CA ILE A 445 6.95 -1.54 20.15
C ILE A 445 6.41 -2.80 20.83
N THR A 446 5.75 -2.64 21.98
CA THR A 446 5.01 -3.73 22.65
C THR A 446 3.58 -3.29 22.92
N VAL A 447 2.61 -4.10 22.53
CA VAL A 447 1.20 -3.77 22.76
C VAL A 447 0.82 -4.11 24.19
N THR A 448 0.23 -3.17 24.90
CA THR A 448 -0.08 -3.31 26.33
C THR A 448 -1.58 -3.37 26.62
N SER A 449 -2.42 -2.73 25.80
CA SER A 449 -3.87 -2.83 25.95
C SER A 449 -4.61 -2.56 24.64
N ARG A 450 -5.82 -3.10 24.52
CA ARG A 450 -6.75 -2.91 23.40
C ARG A 450 -8.14 -2.71 23.99
N LYS A 451 -8.91 -1.76 23.47
CA LYS A 451 -10.29 -1.47 23.90
C LYS A 451 -11.14 -1.15 22.69
N SER A 452 -12.34 -1.71 22.60
CA SER A 452 -13.30 -1.36 21.56
C SER A 452 -14.74 -1.53 22.08
N PRO A 453 -15.65 -0.59 21.79
CA PRO A 453 -17.09 -0.82 21.97
C PRO A 453 -17.64 -1.91 21.03
N ASN A 454 -16.94 -2.25 19.95
CA ASN A 454 -17.32 -3.26 18.96
C ASN A 454 -16.48 -4.53 19.07
N SER A 455 -15.98 -4.84 20.27
CA SER A 455 -15.16 -6.03 20.51
C SER A 455 -15.94 -7.32 20.23
N LEU A 456 -15.39 -8.17 19.37
CA LEU A 456 -15.83 -9.55 19.17
C LEU A 456 -15.25 -10.50 20.22
N TYR A 457 -14.25 -10.04 20.99
CA TYR A 457 -13.74 -10.79 22.14
C TYR A 457 -14.74 -10.77 23.29
N ARG A 458 -15.10 -11.97 23.77
CA ARG A 458 -16.04 -12.22 24.85
C ARG A 458 -15.38 -13.06 25.94
N GLN A 459 -14.99 -12.42 27.03
CA GLN A 459 -14.30 -13.06 28.15
C GLN A 459 -15.11 -14.23 28.74
N ASP A 460 -16.42 -14.07 28.84
CA ASP A 460 -17.37 -15.07 29.34
C ASP A 460 -17.49 -16.33 28.47
N ILE A 461 -17.10 -16.27 27.19
CA ILE A 461 -17.01 -17.43 26.30
C ILE A 461 -15.60 -18.03 26.30
N SER A 462 -14.57 -17.19 26.38
CA SER A 462 -13.16 -17.63 26.28
C SER A 462 -12.54 -18.13 27.58
N SER A 463 -13.17 -17.86 28.73
CA SER A 463 -12.66 -18.27 30.05
C SER A 463 -12.64 -19.80 30.19
N PHE A 464 -11.72 -20.31 31.02
CA PHE A 464 -11.73 -21.71 31.45
C PHE A 464 -12.76 -22.00 32.54
N GLU A 465 -13.37 -20.95 33.11
CA GLU A 465 -14.45 -21.07 34.07
C GLU A 465 -15.74 -21.51 33.37
N SER A 466 -16.64 -22.17 34.11
CA SER A 466 -17.91 -22.66 33.56
C SER A 466 -18.77 -21.49 33.06
N GLY A 467 -19.01 -21.44 31.75
CA GLY A 467 -19.94 -20.50 31.11
C GLY A 467 -21.09 -21.24 30.43
N ASP A 468 -22.29 -20.66 30.47
CA ASP A 468 -23.52 -21.28 29.93
C ASP A 468 -23.67 -21.16 28.41
N ILE A 469 -22.79 -20.40 27.74
CA ILE A 469 -22.94 -20.04 26.32
C ILE A 469 -22.27 -21.05 25.38
N TYR A 470 -21.18 -21.71 25.79
CA TYR A 470 -20.41 -22.63 24.95
C TYR A 470 -20.48 -24.07 25.47
N ASP A 471 -21.20 -24.95 24.75
CA ASP A 471 -21.24 -26.38 25.07
C ASP A 471 -20.00 -27.09 24.51
N GLN A 472 -19.14 -27.57 25.41
CA GLN A 472 -17.93 -28.28 25.04
C GLN A 472 -18.20 -29.60 24.32
N ALA A 473 -19.37 -30.21 24.50
CA ALA A 473 -19.74 -31.47 23.85
C ALA A 473 -19.86 -31.32 22.32
N ASP A 474 -20.28 -30.15 21.84
CA ASP A 474 -20.45 -29.87 20.41
C ASP A 474 -19.14 -29.95 19.63
N ALA A 475 -18.01 -29.63 20.28
CA ALA A 475 -16.68 -29.68 19.67
C ALA A 475 -16.35 -31.07 19.11
N ALA A 476 -16.83 -32.15 19.75
CA ALA A 476 -16.60 -33.51 19.27
C ALA A 476 -17.32 -33.78 17.94
N GLY A 477 -18.54 -33.26 17.77
CA GLY A 477 -19.28 -33.32 16.52
C GLY A 477 -18.62 -32.50 15.43
N PHE A 478 -18.28 -31.25 15.75
CA PHE A 478 -17.57 -30.33 14.86
C PHE A 478 -16.26 -30.95 14.32
N ILE A 479 -15.39 -31.46 15.18
CA ILE A 479 -14.09 -32.04 14.78
C ILE A 479 -14.29 -33.24 13.83
N ARG A 480 -15.28 -34.11 14.10
CA ARG A 480 -15.56 -35.26 13.24
C ARG A 480 -16.00 -34.85 11.84
N LEU A 481 -16.83 -33.81 11.73
CA LEU A 481 -17.34 -33.32 10.45
C LEU A 481 -16.28 -32.49 9.70
N TYR A 482 -15.65 -31.53 10.38
CA TYR A 482 -14.63 -30.67 9.80
C TYR A 482 -13.37 -31.46 9.38
N GLY A 483 -12.97 -32.46 10.18
CA GLY A 483 -11.83 -33.33 9.89
C GLY A 483 -12.11 -34.46 8.91
N LEU A 484 -13.35 -34.63 8.42
CA LEU A 484 -13.73 -35.74 7.55
C LEU A 484 -12.87 -35.82 6.27
N PRO A 485 -12.62 -34.72 5.52
CA PRO A 485 -11.76 -34.80 4.33
C PRO A 485 -10.34 -35.27 4.65
N THR A 486 -9.77 -34.80 5.76
CA THR A 486 -8.44 -35.23 6.23
C THR A 486 -8.42 -36.72 6.55
N ARG A 487 -9.47 -37.22 7.22
CA ARG A 487 -9.60 -38.64 7.55
C ARG A 487 -9.73 -39.51 6.30
N VAL A 488 -10.55 -39.10 5.33
CA VAL A 488 -10.75 -39.84 4.06
C VAL A 488 -9.44 -39.95 3.29
N ARG A 489 -8.70 -38.85 3.13
CA ARG A 489 -7.38 -38.87 2.46
C ARG A 489 -6.45 -39.89 3.11
N ALA A 490 -6.33 -39.86 4.43
CA ALA A 490 -5.47 -40.80 5.17
C ALA A 490 -5.96 -42.25 5.09
N MET A 491 -7.27 -42.50 4.99
CA MET A 491 -7.82 -43.85 4.79
C MET A 491 -7.43 -44.40 3.42
N LEU A 492 -7.57 -43.58 2.36
CA LEU A 492 -7.17 -43.97 1.00
C LEU A 492 -5.67 -44.26 0.90
N GLU A 493 -4.81 -43.42 1.50
CA GLU A 493 -3.36 -43.64 1.56
C GLU A 493 -2.98 -44.95 2.27
N LYS A 494 -3.80 -45.40 3.23
CA LYS A 494 -3.59 -46.63 4.00
C LYS A 494 -4.36 -47.84 3.48
N GLY A 495 -5.18 -47.67 2.43
CA GLY A 495 -6.03 -48.73 1.89
C GLY A 495 -7.13 -49.22 2.84
N ILE A 496 -7.70 -48.33 3.66
CA ILE A 496 -8.81 -48.63 4.60
C ILE A 496 -10.16 -48.34 3.96
#